data_AF-A0A6S7HT17-F1
#
_entry.id   AF-A0A6S7HT17-F1
#
_cell.length_a   1.000
_cell.length_b   1.000
_cell.length_c   1.000
_cell.angle_alpha   90.00
_cell.angle_beta   90.00
_cell.angle_gamma   90.00
#
_symmetry.space_group_name_H-M   'P 1'
#
loop_
_entity.id
_entity.type
_entity.pdbx_description
1 polymer ?
#
loop_
_entity_poly.entity_id
_entity_poly.type
_entity_poly.pdbx_seq_one_letter_code
_entity_poly.pdbx_strand_id
1 'polypeptide(L)'
;MESCSAVGKEEEKLSKKYKAFREHTEASLEDTLKHLSSLREELSKVDNESQLTSTQLEILGDISKKVDNIVSQVAGEHKDMHGALSKIGKSIDRNFVQDNTGVSQPRVFVGEKSSALNEVLCQHFFRQGRLEIGESLVKEADLSIDETKKLPFTELNFILDACRQRCLDHALRY
;
A
#
# COMPACT_ATOMS: atom_id res chain seq x y z
N MET A 1 -3.08 -16.63 4.29
CA MET A 1 -4.30 -16.13 4.95
C MET A 1 -4.06 -15.82 6.44
N GLU A 2 -3.29 -16.65 7.15
CA GLU A 2 -2.92 -16.44 8.56
C GLU A 2 -2.10 -15.16 8.80
N SER A 3 -1.11 -14.83 7.95
CA SER A 3 -0.34 -13.59 8.02
C SER A 3 -1.22 -12.33 8.05
N CYS A 4 -2.22 -12.25 7.17
CA CYS A 4 -3.16 -11.14 7.13
C CYS A 4 -4.05 -11.12 8.38
N SER A 5 -4.47 -12.29 8.88
CA SER A 5 -5.27 -12.39 10.11
C SER A 5 -4.49 -11.91 11.33
N ALA A 6 -3.19 -12.20 11.41
CA ALA A 6 -2.33 -11.77 12.52
C ALA A 6 -2.19 -10.24 12.57
N VAL A 7 -1.99 -9.58 11.42
CA VAL A 7 -1.95 -8.12 11.34
C VAL A 7 -3.33 -7.52 11.62
N GLY A 8 -4.40 -8.11 11.05
CA GLY A 8 -5.77 -7.67 11.27
C GLY A 8 -6.18 -7.68 12.74
N LYS A 9 -5.75 -8.68 13.53
CA LYS A 9 -6.01 -8.71 14.97
C LYS A 9 -5.37 -7.56 15.75
N GLU A 10 -4.17 -7.12 15.36
CA GLU A 10 -3.50 -5.99 15.99
C GLU A 10 -4.11 -4.65 15.56
N GLU A 11 -4.53 -4.52 14.31
CA GLU A 11 -5.30 -3.37 13.81
C GLU A 11 -6.63 -3.23 14.55
N GLU A 12 -7.39 -4.33 14.68
CA GLU A 12 -8.70 -4.29 15.33
C GLU A 12 -8.59 -3.83 16.80
N LYS A 13 -7.55 -4.28 17.51
CA LYS A 13 -7.26 -3.84 18.89
C LYS A 13 -6.98 -2.34 18.95
N LEU A 14 -6.15 -1.82 18.04
CA LEU A 14 -5.84 -0.39 17.98
C LEU A 14 -7.09 0.42 17.62
N SER A 15 -7.87 -0.03 16.65
CA SER A 15 -9.12 0.61 16.22
C SER A 15 -10.13 0.71 17.36
N LYS A 16 -10.33 -0.37 18.13
CA LYS A 16 -11.18 -0.36 19.34
C LYS A 16 -10.67 0.62 20.39
N LYS A 17 -9.36 0.61 20.68
CA LYS A 17 -8.76 1.53 21.66
C LYS A 17 -8.95 3.00 21.23
N TYR A 18 -8.68 3.30 19.95
CA TYR A 18 -8.81 4.65 19.41
C TYR A 18 -10.24 5.18 19.46
N LYS A 19 -11.22 4.35 19.08
CA LYS A 19 -12.64 4.73 19.14
C LYS A 19 -13.06 5.11 20.56
N ALA A 20 -12.76 4.24 21.54
CA ALA A 20 -13.12 4.49 22.94
C ALA A 20 -12.45 5.76 23.49
N PHE A 21 -11.16 5.95 23.20
CA PHE A 21 -10.42 7.16 23.60
C PHE A 21 -11.00 8.43 22.96
N ARG A 22 -11.31 8.38 21.66
CA ARG A 22 -11.88 9.49 20.91
C ARG A 22 -13.24 9.88 21.46
N GLU A 23 -14.14 8.90 21.63
CA GLU A 23 -15.49 9.12 22.18
C GLU A 23 -15.44 9.76 23.57
N HIS A 24 -14.58 9.26 24.45
CA HIS A 24 -14.39 9.84 25.78
C HIS A 24 -13.86 11.28 25.72
N THR A 25 -12.85 11.52 24.88
CA THR A 25 -12.21 12.85 24.78
C THR A 25 -13.16 13.87 24.17
N GLU A 26 -13.87 13.51 23.10
CA GLU A 26 -14.88 14.37 22.47
C GLU A 26 -16.00 14.70 23.46
N ALA A 27 -16.53 13.72 24.17
CA ALA A 27 -17.56 13.95 25.19
C ALA A 27 -17.08 14.89 26.31
N SER A 28 -15.86 14.69 26.81
CA SER A 28 -15.29 15.52 27.89
C SER A 28 -15.02 16.95 27.43
N LEU A 29 -14.54 17.13 26.19
CA LEU A 29 -14.35 18.45 25.59
C LEU A 29 -15.68 19.15 25.36
N GLU A 30 -16.69 18.46 24.84
CA GLU A 30 -18.00 19.04 24.57
C GLU A 30 -18.69 19.49 25.87
N ASP A 31 -18.61 18.68 26.93
CA ASP A 31 -19.10 19.02 28.27
C ASP A 31 -18.38 20.26 28.84
N THR A 32 -17.05 20.31 28.71
CA THR A 32 -16.24 21.45 29.15
C THR A 32 -16.56 22.72 28.37
N LEU A 33 -16.76 22.61 27.05
CA LEU A 33 -17.18 23.72 26.18
C LEU A 33 -18.58 24.22 26.52
N LYS A 34 -19.52 23.33 26.84
CA LYS A 34 -20.86 23.70 27.32
C LYS A 34 -20.77 24.49 28.62
N HIS A 35 -20.01 24.01 29.60
CA HIS A 35 -19.83 24.71 30.88
C HIS A 35 -19.20 26.09 30.71
N LEU A 36 -18.16 26.19 29.88
CA LEU A 36 -17.50 27.47 29.58
C LEU A 36 -18.46 28.44 28.87
N SER A 37 -19.25 27.93 27.93
CA SER A 37 -20.23 28.74 27.19
C SER A 37 -21.34 29.27 28.09
N SER A 38 -21.87 28.43 28.99
CA SER A 38 -22.87 28.85 29.98
C SER A 38 -22.31 29.92 30.92
N LEU A 39 -21.10 29.72 31.44
CA LEU A 39 -20.44 30.73 32.28
C LEU A 39 -20.23 32.04 31.53
N ARG A 40 -19.79 31.98 30.27
CA ARG A 40 -19.63 33.16 29.42
C ARG A 40 -20.95 33.90 29.21
N GLU A 41 -22.04 33.17 28.98
CA GLU A 41 -23.36 33.77 28.77
C GLU A 41 -23.86 34.45 30.05
N GLU A 42 -23.68 33.83 31.21
CA GLU A 42 -23.99 34.43 32.51
C GLU A 42 -23.19 35.71 32.75
N LEU A 43 -21.88 35.68 32.49
CA LEU A 43 -21.01 36.84 32.65
C LEU A 43 -21.36 37.98 31.69
N SER A 44 -21.85 37.69 30.49
CA SER A 44 -22.27 38.70 29.52
C SER A 44 -23.54 39.46 29.93
N LYS A 45 -24.32 38.93 30.87
CA LYS A 45 -25.56 39.53 31.38
C LYS A 45 -25.33 40.45 32.59
N VAL A 46 -24.11 40.47 33.13
CA VAL A 46 -23.72 41.27 34.29
C VAL A 46 -23.03 42.56 33.81
N ASP A 47 -23.25 43.67 34.51
CA ASP A 47 -22.64 44.96 34.17
C ASP A 47 -21.10 44.91 34.31
N ASN A 48 -20.36 45.55 33.41
CA ASN A 48 -18.89 45.39 33.27
C ASN A 48 -18.10 45.88 34.51
N GLU A 49 -18.72 46.65 35.40
CA GLU A 49 -18.11 47.13 36.65
C GLU A 49 -18.29 46.16 37.82
N SER A 50 -19.05 45.08 37.64
CA SER A 50 -19.33 44.09 38.68
C SER A 50 -18.17 43.11 38.82
N GLN A 51 -17.67 42.93 40.04
CA GLN A 51 -16.66 41.90 40.32
C GLN A 51 -17.25 40.49 40.18
N LEU A 52 -16.42 39.54 39.73
CA LEU A 52 -16.78 38.12 39.71
C LEU A 52 -17.11 37.63 41.13
N THR A 53 -18.19 36.86 41.24
CA THR A 53 -18.53 36.19 42.49
C THR A 53 -17.51 35.09 42.80
N SER A 54 -17.33 34.75 44.08
CA SER A 54 -16.44 33.64 44.50
C SER A 54 -16.79 32.32 43.81
N THR A 55 -18.08 32.06 43.58
CA THR A 55 -18.56 30.87 42.88
C THR A 55 -18.14 30.87 41.41
N GLN A 56 -18.21 32.02 40.71
CA GLN A 56 -17.76 32.10 39.31
C GLN A 56 -16.24 31.90 39.17
N LEU A 57 -15.46 32.40 40.12
CA LEU A 57 -14.00 32.16 40.17
C LEU A 57 -13.68 30.67 40.40
N GLU A 58 -14.43 30.00 41.27
CA GLU A 58 -14.29 28.57 41.53
C GLU A 58 -14.61 27.74 40.28
N ILE A 59 -15.74 28.02 39.63
CA ILE A 59 -16.14 27.36 38.37
C ILE A 59 -15.07 27.56 37.29
N LEU A 60 -14.55 28.77 37.13
CA LEU A 60 -13.49 29.04 36.15
C LEU A 60 -12.20 28.27 36.46
N GLY A 61 -11.83 28.20 37.74
CA GLY A 61 -10.70 27.41 38.20
C GLY A 61 -10.87 25.91 37.90
N ASP A 62 -12.06 25.38 38.10
CA ASP A 62 -12.37 23.98 37.82
C ASP A 62 -12.41 23.66 36.33
N ILE A 63 -12.93 24.57 35.51
CA ILE A 63 -12.85 24.47 34.04
C ILE A 63 -11.38 24.42 33.60
N SER A 64 -10.53 25.32 34.13
CA SER A 64 -9.10 25.35 33.80
C SER A 64 -8.42 24.02 34.15
N LYS A 65 -8.64 23.50 35.36
CA LYS A 65 -8.09 22.19 35.78
C LYS A 65 -8.59 21.06 34.89
N LYS A 66 -9.86 21.09 34.49
CA LYS A 66 -10.45 20.06 33.63
C LYS A 66 -9.80 20.08 32.24
N VAL A 67 -9.55 21.26 31.68
CA VAL A 67 -8.81 21.40 30.42
C VAL A 67 -7.38 20.84 30.55
N ASP A 68 -6.65 21.19 31.60
CA ASP A 68 -5.29 20.69 31.83
C ASP A 68 -5.25 19.15 31.95
N ASN A 69 -6.25 18.58 32.64
CA ASN A 69 -6.40 17.14 32.76
C ASN A 69 -6.69 16.47 31.41
N ILE A 70 -7.59 17.03 30.60
CA ILE A 70 -7.90 16.53 29.24
C ILE A 70 -6.63 16.57 28.38
N VAL A 71 -5.90 17.68 28.36
CA VAL A 71 -4.66 17.83 27.59
C VAL A 71 -3.62 16.78 28.01
N SER A 72 -3.44 16.59 29.32
CA SER A 72 -2.52 15.60 29.87
C SER A 72 -2.93 14.16 29.51
N GLN A 73 -4.23 13.86 29.59
CA GLN A 73 -4.78 12.55 29.20
C GLN A 73 -4.56 12.28 27.72
N VAL A 74 -4.82 13.26 26.85
CA VAL A 74 -4.61 13.14 25.39
C VAL A 74 -3.15 12.89 25.06
N ALA A 75 -2.22 13.62 25.70
CA ALA A 75 -0.79 13.41 25.50
C ALA A 75 -0.34 12.00 25.95
N GLY A 76 -0.86 11.51 27.07
CA GLY A 76 -0.60 10.16 27.58
C GLY A 76 -1.11 9.07 26.63
N GLU A 77 -2.36 9.17 26.20
CA GLU A 77 -2.96 8.19 25.29
C GLU A 77 -2.32 8.20 23.89
N HIS A 78 -1.92 9.36 23.39
CA HIS A 78 -1.17 9.45 22.13
C HIS A 78 0.16 8.66 22.20
N LYS A 79 0.88 8.76 23.32
CA LYS A 79 2.12 7.98 23.55
C LYS A 79 1.84 6.48 23.56
N ASP A 80 0.75 6.05 24.21
CA ASP A 80 0.37 4.64 24.26
C ASP A 80 -0.10 4.11 22.89
N MET A 81 -0.83 4.91 22.13
CA MET A 81 -1.24 4.59 20.76
C MET A 81 -0.05 4.36 19.85
N HIS A 82 1.01 5.16 19.97
CA HIS A 82 2.25 4.94 19.22
C HIS A 82 2.85 3.55 19.50
N GLY A 83 2.81 3.09 20.76
CA GLY A 83 3.24 1.74 21.13
C GLY A 83 2.41 0.64 20.44
N ALA A 84 1.10 0.81 20.36
CA ALA A 84 0.22 -0.11 19.64
C ALA A 84 0.45 -0.08 18.11
N LEU A 85 0.67 1.10 17.53
CA LEU A 85 1.02 1.24 16.11
C LEU A 85 2.35 0.54 15.78
N SER A 86 3.35 0.62 16.67
CA SER A 86 4.61 -0.10 16.52
C SER A 86 4.43 -1.63 16.53
N LYS A 87 3.47 -2.16 17.30
CA LYS A 87 3.14 -3.60 17.28
C LYS A 87 2.58 -4.04 15.94
N ILE A 88 1.73 -3.23 15.30
CA ILE A 88 1.22 -3.49 13.96
C ILE A 88 2.38 -3.55 12.96
N GLY A 89 3.28 -2.55 12.97
CA GLY A 89 4.47 -2.53 12.12
C GLY A 89 5.32 -3.79 12.29
N LYS A 90 5.63 -4.16 13.54
CA LYS A 90 6.36 -5.41 13.85
C LYS A 90 5.61 -6.67 13.41
N SER A 91 4.27 -6.66 13.47
CA SER A 91 3.44 -7.77 13.00
C SER A 91 3.54 -7.90 11.48
N ILE A 92 3.54 -6.78 10.75
CA ILE A 92 3.76 -6.76 9.30
C ILE A 92 5.13 -7.35 8.97
N ASP A 93 6.20 -6.84 9.60
CA ASP A 93 7.58 -7.30 9.36
C ASP A 93 7.77 -8.81 9.61
N ARG A 94 7.04 -9.37 10.58
CA ARG A 94 7.12 -10.81 10.92
C ARG A 94 6.32 -11.69 9.96
N ASN A 95 5.20 -11.19 9.45
CA ASN A 95 4.22 -12.01 8.73
C ASN A 95 4.35 -11.89 7.20
N PHE A 96 5.11 -10.91 6.71
CA PHE A 96 5.34 -10.67 5.30
C PHE A 96 6.83 -10.68 4.99
N VAL A 97 7.21 -11.41 3.94
CA VAL A 97 8.59 -11.51 3.50
C VAL A 97 9.01 -10.16 2.90
N GLN A 98 9.97 -9.48 3.53
CA GLN A 98 10.53 -8.22 3.03
C GLN A 98 11.35 -8.42 1.74
N ASP A 99 11.91 -9.62 1.55
CA ASP A 99 12.75 -9.99 0.42
C ASP A 99 12.00 -10.88 -0.59
N ASN A 100 11.52 -10.27 -1.67
CA ASN A 100 10.82 -10.96 -2.75
C ASN A 100 11.79 -11.67 -3.73
N THR A 101 13.12 -11.60 -3.52
CA THR A 101 14.08 -12.30 -4.39
C THR A 101 13.92 -13.82 -4.31
N GLY A 102 13.31 -14.36 -3.25
CA GLY A 102 12.97 -15.77 -3.11
C GLY A 102 11.86 -16.28 -4.05
N VAL A 103 11.07 -15.41 -4.68
CA VAL A 103 10.09 -15.81 -5.70
C VAL A 103 10.80 -16.15 -7.02
N SER A 104 11.93 -15.51 -7.28
CA SER A 104 12.85 -15.94 -8.33
C SER A 104 13.80 -16.96 -7.72
N GLN A 105 13.44 -18.24 -7.69
CA GLN A 105 14.38 -19.29 -7.28
C GLN A 105 15.65 -19.17 -8.16
N PRO A 106 16.80 -18.69 -7.62
CA PRO A 106 17.92 -18.23 -8.46
C PRO A 106 18.58 -19.38 -9.25
N ARG A 107 18.23 -20.62 -8.90
CA ARG A 107 18.75 -21.85 -9.50
C ARG A 107 17.78 -22.53 -10.48
N VAL A 108 16.57 -21.99 -10.69
CA VAL A 108 15.56 -22.62 -11.57
C VAL A 108 16.03 -22.70 -13.01
N PHE A 109 16.75 -21.68 -13.49
CA PHE A 109 17.23 -21.61 -14.87
C PHE A 109 18.76 -21.69 -14.96
N VAL A 110 19.42 -22.41 -14.05
CA VAL A 110 20.86 -22.65 -14.11
C VAL A 110 21.15 -23.95 -14.87
N GLY A 111 22.27 -23.98 -15.60
CA GLY A 111 22.69 -25.15 -16.39
C GLY A 111 21.80 -25.38 -17.61
N GLU A 112 21.43 -26.62 -17.89
CA GLU A 112 20.64 -27.02 -19.06
C GLU A 112 19.28 -26.30 -19.15
N LYS A 113 18.68 -25.94 -18.01
CA LYS A 113 17.42 -25.19 -17.96
C LYS A 113 17.55 -23.76 -18.48
N SER A 114 18.75 -23.19 -18.46
CA SER A 114 19.05 -21.89 -19.07
C SER A 114 18.93 -21.95 -20.58
N SER A 115 19.53 -22.99 -21.17
CA SER A 115 19.50 -23.24 -22.62
C SER A 115 18.05 -23.47 -23.09
N ALA A 116 17.28 -24.30 -22.38
CA ALA A 116 15.86 -24.52 -22.68
C ALA A 116 15.02 -23.24 -22.60
N LEU A 117 15.26 -22.38 -21.60
CA LEU A 117 14.58 -21.08 -21.49
C LEU A 117 14.92 -20.18 -22.68
N ASN A 118 16.21 -20.07 -23.02
CA ASN A 118 16.66 -19.26 -24.14
C ASN A 118 16.10 -19.77 -25.47
N GLU A 119 15.99 -21.09 -25.68
CA GLU A 119 15.34 -21.67 -26.86
C GLU A 119 13.87 -21.25 -26.95
N VAL A 120 13.12 -21.32 -25.84
CA VAL A 120 11.72 -20.88 -25.79
C VAL A 120 11.58 -19.39 -26.11
N LEU A 121 12.49 -18.54 -25.59
CA LEU A 121 12.52 -17.11 -25.89
C LEU A 121 12.81 -16.84 -27.37
N CYS A 122 13.79 -17.52 -27.96
CA CYS A 122 14.10 -17.42 -29.39
C CYS A 122 12.89 -17.83 -30.27
N GLN A 123 12.26 -18.96 -29.97
CA GLN A 123 11.06 -19.41 -30.67
C GLN A 123 9.90 -18.41 -30.53
N HIS A 124 9.76 -17.77 -29.36
CA HIS A 124 8.78 -16.71 -29.17
C HIS A 124 9.04 -15.50 -30.08
N PHE A 125 10.29 -15.05 -30.20
CA PHE A 125 10.65 -13.95 -31.10
C PHE A 125 10.40 -14.29 -32.56
N PHE A 126 10.72 -15.51 -32.99
CA PHE A 126 10.38 -15.97 -34.33
C PHE A 126 8.87 -15.96 -34.59
N ARG A 127 8.06 -16.45 -33.65
CA ARG A 127 6.59 -16.40 -33.73
C ARG A 127 6.01 -14.99 -33.83
N GLN A 128 6.71 -13.99 -33.28
CA GLN A 128 6.27 -12.58 -33.30
C GLN A 128 6.80 -11.81 -34.52
N GLY A 129 7.55 -12.45 -35.42
CA GLY A 129 8.17 -11.78 -36.58
C GLY A 129 9.41 -10.97 -36.25
N ARG A 130 9.94 -11.11 -35.04
CA ARG A 130 11.15 -10.43 -34.57
C ARG A 130 12.38 -11.29 -34.87
N LEU A 131 12.60 -11.59 -36.15
CA LEU A 131 13.61 -12.55 -36.60
C LEU A 131 15.03 -12.13 -36.20
N GLU A 132 15.39 -10.86 -36.38
CA GLU A 132 16.71 -10.32 -36.03
C GLU A 132 17.03 -10.45 -34.52
N ILE A 133 16.04 -10.20 -33.67
CA ILE A 133 16.18 -10.32 -32.21
C ILE A 133 16.36 -11.79 -31.82
N GLY A 134 15.53 -12.67 -32.41
CA GLY A 134 15.65 -14.12 -32.19
C GLY A 134 17.01 -14.66 -32.63
N GLU A 135 17.51 -14.26 -33.80
CA GLU A 135 18.83 -14.67 -34.30
C GLU A 135 19.99 -14.16 -33.45
N SER A 136 19.90 -12.91 -32.99
CA SER A 136 20.92 -12.34 -32.10
C SER A 136 20.98 -13.12 -30.79
N LEU A 137 19.81 -13.45 -30.21
CA LEU A 137 19.73 -14.25 -29.00
C LEU A 137 20.25 -15.68 -29.19
N VAL A 138 19.99 -16.30 -30.34
CA VAL A 138 20.56 -17.63 -30.70
C VAL A 138 22.08 -17.59 -30.68
N LYS A 139 22.69 -16.55 -31.28
CA LYS A 139 24.15 -16.38 -31.33
C LYS A 139 24.73 -16.10 -29.94
N GLU A 140 24.11 -15.22 -29.18
CA GLU A 140 24.58 -14.84 -27.84
C GLU A 140 24.46 -15.97 -26.82
N ALA A 141 23.43 -16.80 -26.93
CA ALA A 141 23.18 -17.94 -26.04
C ALA A 141 23.81 -19.25 -26.52
N ASP A 142 24.60 -19.23 -27.61
CA ASP A 142 25.25 -20.41 -28.23
C ASP A 142 24.26 -21.57 -28.46
N LEU A 143 23.09 -21.25 -29.01
CA LEU A 143 22.01 -22.23 -29.24
C LEU A 143 22.10 -22.82 -30.65
N SER A 144 21.91 -24.14 -30.75
CA SER A 144 21.71 -24.83 -32.02
C SER A 144 20.22 -25.03 -32.29
N ILE A 145 19.55 -23.99 -32.81
CA ILE A 145 18.15 -24.11 -33.23
C ILE A 145 18.09 -24.65 -34.66
N ASP A 146 17.38 -25.76 -34.84
CA ASP A 146 17.12 -26.35 -36.15
C ASP A 146 16.35 -25.36 -37.06
N GLU A 147 16.93 -25.03 -38.22
CA GLU A 147 16.34 -24.11 -39.20
C GLU A 147 14.95 -24.58 -39.66
N THR A 148 14.68 -25.89 -39.65
CA THR A 148 13.37 -26.44 -40.01
C THR A 148 12.27 -25.98 -39.05
N LYS A 149 12.60 -25.66 -37.80
CA LYS A 149 11.64 -25.09 -36.82
C LYS A 149 11.44 -23.59 -37.00
N LYS A 150 12.37 -22.90 -37.66
CA LYS A 150 12.32 -21.45 -37.93
C LYS A 150 11.53 -21.14 -39.19
N LEU A 151 11.62 -22.03 -40.19
CA LEU A 151 10.99 -21.85 -41.49
C LEU A 151 9.50 -21.51 -41.36
N PRO A 152 8.64 -22.30 -40.66
CA PRO A 152 7.19 -22.02 -40.60
C PRO A 152 6.85 -20.65 -40.02
N PHE A 153 7.66 -20.12 -39.10
CA PHE A 153 7.45 -18.78 -38.56
C PHE A 153 7.85 -17.70 -39.54
N THR A 154 8.89 -17.91 -40.34
CA THR A 154 9.31 -16.97 -41.39
C THR A 154 8.21 -16.83 -42.45
N GLU A 155 7.62 -17.95 -42.86
CA GLU A 155 6.50 -18.01 -43.81
C GLU A 155 5.26 -17.32 -43.25
N LEU A 156 4.89 -17.66 -42.01
CA LEU A 156 3.75 -17.05 -41.32
C LEU A 156 3.89 -15.53 -41.23
N ASN A 157 5.07 -15.04 -40.83
CA ASN A 157 5.29 -13.60 -40.69
C ASN A 157 5.28 -12.89 -42.04
N PHE A 158 5.82 -13.51 -43.09
CA PHE A 158 5.72 -12.98 -44.45
C PHE A 158 4.26 -12.82 -44.90
N ILE A 159 3.44 -13.85 -44.71
CA ILE A 159 2.01 -13.82 -45.04
C ILE A 159 1.29 -12.73 -44.22
N LEU A 160 1.57 -12.65 -42.91
CA LEU A 160 0.98 -11.64 -42.02
C LEU A 160 1.36 -10.21 -42.44
N ASP A 161 2.60 -9.96 -42.84
CA ASP A 161 3.05 -8.65 -43.29
C ASP A 161 2.47 -8.27 -44.65
N ALA A 162 2.38 -9.22 -45.59
CA ALA A 162 1.71 -9.02 -46.87
C ALA A 162 0.21 -8.68 -46.67
N CYS A 163 -0.46 -9.34 -45.72
CA CYS A 163 -1.83 -9.03 -45.33
C CYS A 163 -1.95 -7.61 -44.73
N ARG A 164 -1.05 -7.23 -43.82
CA ARG A 164 -1.01 -5.88 -43.21
C ARG A 164 -0.82 -4.78 -44.26
N GLN A 165 -0.02 -5.05 -45.29
CA GLN A 165 0.24 -4.15 -46.42
C GLN A 165 -0.88 -4.16 -47.48
N ARG A 166 -1.93 -4.96 -47.28
CA ARG A 166 -3.04 -5.19 -48.24
C ARG A 166 -2.58 -5.74 -49.60
N CYS A 167 -1.42 -6.41 -49.64
CA CYS A 167 -0.86 -7.06 -50.83
C CYS A 167 -1.21 -8.55 -50.83
N LEU A 168 -2.50 -8.86 -50.97
CA LEU A 168 -3.02 -10.24 -50.86
C LEU A 168 -2.47 -11.17 -51.96
N ASP A 169 -2.13 -10.64 -53.13
CA ASP A 169 -1.46 -11.42 -54.18
C ASP A 169 -0.13 -12.02 -53.74
N HIS A 170 0.60 -11.33 -52.86
CA HIS A 170 1.88 -11.82 -52.32
C HIS A 170 1.65 -12.84 -51.20
N ALA A 171 0.60 -12.66 -50.39
CA ALA A 171 0.22 -13.59 -49.34
C ALA A 171 -0.27 -14.94 -49.89
N LEU A 172 -0.93 -14.96 -51.05
CA LEU A 172 -1.53 -16.15 -51.66
C LEU A 172 -0.57 -16.96 -52.54
N ARG A 173 0.63 -16.44 -52.84
CA ARG A 173 1.66 -17.11 -53.65
C ARG A 173 2.67 -17.91 -52.82
N TYR A 174 2.57 -17.80 -51.49
CA TYR A 174 3.34 -18.56 -50.53
C TYR A 174 2.55 -19.79 -50.10
#